data_AF-A0A934VS47-F1
#
_entry.id   AF-A0A934VS47-F1
#
_cell.length_a   1.000
_cell.length_b   1.000
_cell.length_c   1.000
_cell.angle_alpha   90.00
_cell.angle_beta   90.00
_cell.angle_gamma   90.00
#
_symmetry.space_group_name_H-M   'P 1'
#
loop_
_entity.id
_entity.type
_entity.pdbx_description
1 polymer ?
#
loop_
_entity_poly.entity_id
_entity_poly.type
_entity_poly.pdbx_seq_one_letter_code
_entity_poly.pdbx_strand_id
1 'polypeptide(L)'
;TGATGATGATGATGATGATGATGATGATGATGATGPAGTTSWDGLTDVPTNLLDGDNQTLSLGTDGTLSISDGNSVILPGASNIYVADGTLTGDRVVTQDSNTLSFSTSGTGRVGIGTTTPDASAILDLTDSNKGFLPPRVQLTSNVDTVTIPSPATGLIVHNIEAAGSGAAAVDANTMYMWDGEEWNRIVTSKDSLTGGTNPFEIGEIRSCMMVVPYATFRANSGSRRLMSGKAVGNVTTTNRQVASELATNNPDYVYINGLRLDFMESTTNGNTSPKFYNTTSDSISFSISSLSTNNAYITGANTVIATDAYSYRIDGNDDFSTTATYAEYVNAMVTFPNGEWYNCTFHATTDGSNYYYFFVTAQRLN
;
A
#
# COMPACT_ATOMS: atom_id res chain seq x y z
N THR A 1 13.58 -93.30 -53.03
CA THR A 1 13.19 -93.77 -51.68
C THR A 1 13.65 -95.21 -51.51
N GLY A 2 14.36 -95.50 -50.41
CA GLY A 2 14.76 -96.85 -49.93
C GLY A 2 15.84 -97.58 -50.75
N ALA A 3 16.82 -98.30 -50.20
CA ALA A 3 17.07 -98.73 -48.82
C ALA A 3 18.58 -99.07 -48.61
N THR A 4 19.06 -98.81 -47.39
CA THR A 4 20.24 -99.39 -46.70
C THR A 4 20.20 -100.93 -46.76
N GLY A 5 21.27 -101.76 -46.74
CA GLY A 5 22.72 -101.67 -46.55
C GLY A 5 23.25 -103.12 -46.41
N ALA A 6 24.52 -103.32 -46.08
CA ALA A 6 25.00 -104.50 -45.33
C ALA A 6 26.40 -104.25 -44.74
N THR A 7 26.56 -104.59 -43.46
CA THR A 7 27.76 -104.47 -42.62
C THR A 7 28.66 -105.71 -42.72
N GLY A 8 29.98 -105.57 -42.52
CA GLY A 8 30.93 -106.68 -42.35
C GLY A 8 31.65 -106.63 -41.00
N ALA A 9 32.02 -107.81 -40.47
CA ALA A 9 32.11 -108.16 -39.05
C ALA A 9 33.30 -107.64 -38.20
N THR A 10 33.06 -107.65 -36.89
CA THR A 10 33.88 -107.28 -35.73
C THR A 10 35.16 -108.13 -35.54
N GLY A 11 36.27 -107.49 -35.14
CA GLY A 11 37.48 -108.17 -34.63
C GLY A 11 37.51 -108.27 -33.10
N ALA A 12 38.13 -109.34 -32.56
CA ALA A 12 38.06 -109.75 -31.16
C ALA A 12 38.76 -108.81 -30.14
N THR A 13 38.20 -108.79 -28.93
CA THR A 13 38.57 -108.02 -27.74
C THR A 13 39.99 -108.32 -27.21
N GLY A 14 40.77 -107.28 -26.91
CA GLY A 14 42.01 -107.38 -26.13
C GLY A 14 41.75 -107.36 -24.62
N ALA A 15 42.48 -108.18 -23.86
CA ALA A 15 42.29 -108.41 -22.43
C ALA A 15 42.41 -107.13 -21.56
N THR A 16 41.54 -107.03 -20.54
CA THR A 16 41.59 -105.97 -19.52
C THR A 16 42.90 -106.05 -18.72
N GLY A 17 43.70 -104.99 -18.77
CA GLY A 17 44.91 -104.85 -17.94
C GLY A 17 44.56 -104.67 -16.45
N ALA A 18 45.38 -105.25 -15.57
CA ALA A 18 45.17 -105.25 -14.13
C ALA A 18 45.02 -103.84 -13.54
N THR A 19 44.03 -103.65 -12.66
CA THR A 19 43.87 -102.42 -11.86
C THR A 19 45.11 -102.25 -10.96
N GLY A 20 45.87 -101.19 -11.20
CA GLY A 20 47.02 -100.81 -10.36
C GLY A 20 46.58 -100.44 -8.94
N ALA A 21 47.43 -100.76 -7.96
CA ALA A 21 47.17 -100.56 -6.54
C ALA A 21 46.79 -99.09 -6.22
N THR A 22 45.68 -98.91 -5.50
CA THR A 22 45.27 -97.62 -4.95
C THR A 22 46.38 -97.09 -4.04
N GLY A 23 46.98 -95.96 -4.41
CA GLY A 23 47.97 -95.26 -3.60
C GLY A 23 47.39 -94.82 -2.26
N ALA A 24 48.20 -94.89 -1.20
CA ALA A 24 47.81 -94.52 0.15
C ALA A 24 47.19 -93.10 0.18
N THR A 25 45.99 -92.98 0.76
CA THR A 25 45.34 -91.70 1.01
C THR A 25 46.28 -90.81 1.84
N GLY A 26 46.70 -89.69 1.26
CA GLY A 26 47.53 -88.70 1.95
C GLY A 26 46.80 -88.18 3.19
N ALA A 27 47.56 -87.93 4.26
CA ALA A 27 47.02 -87.42 5.52
C ALA A 27 46.18 -86.16 5.26
N THR A 28 44.93 -86.17 5.73
CA THR A 28 44.05 -85.00 5.72
C THR A 28 44.78 -83.85 6.43
N GLY A 29 45.09 -82.78 5.69
CA GLY A 29 45.68 -81.57 6.27
C GLY A 29 44.77 -81.04 7.37
N ALA A 30 45.36 -80.49 8.44
CA ALA A 30 44.63 -79.94 9.56
C ALA A 30 43.53 -79.00 9.06
N THR A 31 42.28 -79.24 9.50
CA THR A 31 41.17 -78.32 9.26
C THR A 31 41.59 -76.94 9.74
N GLY A 32 41.73 -75.99 8.80
CA GLY A 32 42.01 -74.60 9.14
C GLY A 32 40.95 -74.09 10.12
N ALA A 33 41.36 -73.28 11.09
CA ALA A 33 40.46 -72.76 12.12
C ALA A 33 39.18 -72.22 11.47
N THR A 34 38.02 -72.69 11.94
CA THR A 34 36.72 -72.13 11.56
C THR A 34 36.79 -70.64 11.83
N GLY A 35 36.67 -69.81 10.78
CA GLY A 35 36.57 -68.36 10.94
C GLY A 35 35.41 -68.04 11.88
N PRO A 36 35.51 -66.98 12.70
CA PRO A 36 34.44 -66.62 13.62
C PRO A 36 33.11 -66.52 12.86
N ALA A 37 32.06 -67.13 13.42
CA ALA A 37 30.72 -67.05 12.86
C ALA A 37 30.34 -65.57 12.69
N GLY A 38 29.92 -65.17 11.49
CA GLY A 38 29.43 -63.82 11.25
C GLY A 38 28.23 -63.55 12.16
N THR A 39 28.42 -62.74 13.18
CA THR A 39 27.34 -62.26 14.05
C THR A 39 26.53 -61.24 13.26
N THR A 40 25.40 -61.66 12.70
CA THR A 40 24.31 -60.73 12.38
C THR A 40 23.64 -60.32 13.69
N SER A 41 24.29 -59.42 14.41
CA SER A 41 23.65 -58.56 15.40
C SER A 41 24.19 -57.17 15.16
N TRP A 42 23.29 -56.30 14.69
CA TRP A 42 23.50 -54.87 14.64
C TRP A 42 23.43 -54.34 16.08
N ASP A 43 24.44 -54.69 16.88
CA ASP A 43 24.63 -54.23 18.26
C ASP A 43 26.14 -54.12 18.49
N GLY A 44 26.62 -52.89 18.68
CA GLY A 44 28.03 -52.61 18.99
C GLY A 44 28.85 -52.09 17.81
N LEU A 45 28.65 -50.82 17.47
CA LEU A 45 29.53 -50.05 16.59
C LEU A 45 30.82 -49.64 17.35
N THR A 46 31.71 -50.59 17.66
CA THR A 46 32.98 -50.29 18.38
C THR A 46 34.24 -50.43 17.53
N ASP A 47 34.10 -50.72 16.23
CA ASP A 47 35.25 -50.83 15.32
C ASP A 47 34.92 -50.35 13.91
N VAL A 48 34.45 -49.09 13.79
CA VAL A 48 34.48 -48.40 12.50
C VAL A 48 35.89 -47.86 12.33
N PRO A 49 36.66 -48.27 11.30
CA PRO A 49 37.88 -47.54 10.97
C PRO A 49 37.46 -46.09 10.74
N THR A 50 38.00 -45.16 11.52
CA THR A 50 37.56 -43.76 11.65
C THR A 50 37.80 -42.92 10.40
N ASN A 51 37.66 -43.48 9.21
CA ASN A 51 38.02 -42.87 7.95
C ASN A 51 37.30 -43.59 6.81
N LEU A 52 35.98 -43.37 6.69
CA LEU A 52 35.31 -43.53 5.41
C LEU A 52 35.59 -42.25 4.61
N LEU A 53 36.79 -42.16 4.03
CA LEU A 53 37.19 -41.03 3.20
C LEU A 53 36.33 -41.01 1.93
N ASP A 54 35.42 -40.05 1.82
CA ASP A 54 35.28 -39.33 0.55
C ASP A 54 36.64 -38.65 0.28
N GLY A 55 37.05 -38.55 -0.98
CA GLY A 55 38.40 -38.21 -1.47
C GLY A 55 38.99 -36.87 -0.99
N ASP A 56 38.29 -36.16 -0.11
CA ASP A 56 38.63 -34.88 0.49
C ASP A 56 39.08 -34.99 1.97
N ASN A 57 39.33 -36.20 2.50
CA ASN A 57 39.87 -36.43 3.85
C ASN A 57 38.97 -35.90 4.98
N GLN A 58 37.66 -36.09 4.83
CA GLN A 58 36.65 -35.82 5.86
C GLN A 58 36.31 -37.09 6.65
N THR A 59 36.24 -36.96 7.97
CA THR A 59 35.90 -38.05 8.88
C THR A 59 34.41 -38.06 9.19
N LEU A 60 33.73 -39.12 8.79
CA LEU A 60 32.34 -39.42 9.17
C LEU A 60 32.37 -40.22 10.49
N SER A 61 32.10 -39.56 11.62
CA SER A 61 32.19 -40.19 12.95
C SER A 61 30.80 -40.38 13.56
N LEU A 62 30.51 -41.61 14.00
CA LEU A 62 29.34 -41.94 14.82
C LEU A 62 29.70 -41.75 16.30
N GLY A 63 29.08 -40.78 16.97
CA GLY A 63 29.19 -40.56 18.40
C GLY A 63 28.62 -41.75 19.17
N THR A 64 29.10 -41.97 20.41
CA THR A 64 28.65 -43.05 21.30
C THR A 64 27.17 -42.96 21.68
N ASP A 65 26.54 -41.82 21.38
CA ASP A 65 25.12 -41.46 21.50
C ASP A 65 24.33 -41.71 20.21
N GLY A 66 24.93 -42.32 19.18
CA GLY A 66 24.27 -42.70 17.93
C GLY A 66 24.24 -41.61 16.85
N THR A 67 25.11 -40.61 16.98
CA THR A 67 25.06 -39.38 16.18
C THR A 67 26.14 -39.34 15.08
N LEU A 68 25.73 -39.20 13.81
CA LEU A 68 26.60 -39.19 12.62
C LEU A 68 27.13 -37.79 12.23
N SER A 69 28.41 -37.47 12.45
CA SER A 69 29.02 -36.15 12.14
C SER A 69 30.07 -36.11 11.01
N ILE A 70 30.18 -34.99 10.28
CA ILE A 70 31.08 -34.67 9.15
C ILE A 70 31.88 -33.41 9.52
N SER A 71 33.20 -33.47 9.34
CA SER A 71 34.18 -32.51 9.87
C SER A 71 34.39 -31.22 9.05
N ASP A 72 33.71 -31.01 7.93
CA ASP A 72 33.85 -29.82 7.07
C ASP A 72 32.97 -28.63 7.47
N GLY A 73 32.14 -28.78 8.51
CA GLY A 73 31.24 -27.72 8.95
C GLY A 73 30.01 -27.56 8.05
N ASN A 74 29.73 -28.49 7.12
CA ASN A 74 28.54 -28.47 6.29
C ASN A 74 27.57 -29.64 6.60
N SER A 75 27.13 -29.61 7.85
CA SER A 75 25.94 -30.24 8.44
C SER A 75 25.74 -31.76 8.40
N VAL A 76 25.18 -32.18 9.52
CA VAL A 76 25.24 -33.48 10.16
C VAL A 76 23.87 -33.70 10.74
N ILE A 77 23.10 -34.62 10.19
CA ILE A 77 21.77 -34.94 10.70
C ILE A 77 21.92 -36.03 11.76
N LEU A 78 21.72 -35.60 13.01
CA LEU A 78 21.74 -36.45 14.19
C LEU A 78 20.30 -36.70 14.67
N PRO A 79 19.91 -37.94 15.02
CA PRO A 79 18.84 -38.12 15.99
C PRO A 79 19.38 -37.60 17.33
N GLY A 80 18.96 -36.38 17.71
CA GLY A 80 19.52 -35.62 18.85
C GLY A 80 20.34 -34.37 18.50
N ALA A 81 20.34 -33.92 17.23
CA ALA A 81 20.99 -32.67 16.82
C ALA A 81 20.52 -31.49 17.68
N SER A 82 21.39 -30.88 18.49
CA SER A 82 21.08 -29.62 19.18
C SER A 82 21.13 -28.47 18.19
N ASN A 83 20.09 -27.72 17.91
CA ASN A 83 18.65 -27.92 17.78
C ASN A 83 18.27 -26.77 16.81
N ILE A 84 17.00 -26.62 16.46
CA ILE A 84 16.52 -25.29 16.01
C ILE A 84 16.81 -24.21 17.09
N TYR A 85 17.19 -24.61 18.33
CA TYR A 85 17.35 -23.82 19.56
C TYR A 85 18.71 -24.03 20.31
N VAL A 86 19.13 -23.06 21.12
CA VAL A 86 20.12 -23.20 22.21
C VAL A 86 19.51 -23.92 23.43
N ALA A 87 20.35 -24.32 24.41
CA ALA A 87 19.98 -25.13 25.57
C ALA A 87 18.89 -24.51 26.50
N ASP A 88 18.60 -23.22 26.39
CA ASP A 88 17.58 -22.49 27.15
C ASP A 88 16.22 -22.37 26.41
N GLY A 89 16.10 -22.99 25.23
CA GLY A 89 14.89 -22.92 24.42
C GLY A 89 14.76 -21.66 23.57
N THR A 90 15.81 -20.85 23.47
CA THR A 90 15.89 -19.71 22.52
C THR A 90 16.45 -20.19 21.18
N LEU A 91 16.03 -19.63 20.05
CA LEU A 91 16.69 -19.93 18.77
C LEU A 91 18.13 -19.38 18.84
N THR A 92 19.15 -20.04 18.27
CA THR A 92 20.51 -19.44 18.13
C THR A 92 20.55 -18.26 17.16
N GLY A 93 19.39 -17.78 16.72
CA GLY A 93 19.16 -16.80 15.67
C GLY A 93 17.96 -17.20 14.80
N ASP A 94 17.44 -16.26 14.02
CA ASP A 94 16.27 -16.46 13.17
C ASP A 94 16.55 -17.48 12.05
N ARG A 95 15.91 -18.66 12.07
CA ARG A 95 15.94 -19.59 10.92
C ARG A 95 14.65 -20.35 10.75
N VAL A 96 14.06 -20.22 9.56
CA VAL A 96 12.86 -20.97 9.14
C VAL A 96 13.30 -22.21 8.39
N VAL A 97 12.75 -23.36 8.75
CA VAL A 97 12.92 -24.62 8.04
C VAL A 97 11.57 -25.09 7.54
N THR A 98 11.39 -25.15 6.21
CA THR A 98 10.83 -26.34 5.52
C THR A 98 10.95 -26.21 3.99
N GLN A 99 11.35 -27.31 3.36
CA GLN A 99 11.50 -27.46 1.91
C GLN A 99 10.19 -28.02 1.35
N ASP A 100 9.34 -27.13 0.83
CA ASP A 100 8.58 -27.28 -0.40
C ASP A 100 7.85 -25.94 -0.70
N SER A 101 8.05 -25.44 -1.93
CA SER A 101 7.50 -24.20 -2.50
C SER A 101 7.67 -22.90 -1.68
N ASN A 102 8.92 -22.41 -1.57
CA ASN A 102 9.32 -21.00 -1.36
C ASN A 102 8.55 -20.17 -0.30
N THR A 103 8.55 -20.58 0.98
CA THR A 103 8.18 -19.64 2.08
C THR A 103 9.18 -19.67 3.24
N LEU A 104 9.89 -18.55 3.40
CA LEU A 104 10.71 -18.22 4.57
C LEU A 104 9.82 -17.53 5.62
N SER A 105 9.19 -18.30 6.51
CA SER A 105 8.32 -17.84 7.60
C SER A 105 9.09 -17.34 8.85
N PHE A 106 9.39 -16.05 8.94
CA PHE A 106 10.00 -15.46 10.15
C PHE A 106 9.07 -15.62 11.36
N SER A 107 9.30 -16.64 12.20
CA SER A 107 8.57 -16.78 13.47
C SER A 107 9.09 -15.71 14.42
N THR A 108 8.42 -14.56 14.46
CA THR A 108 8.74 -13.54 15.44
C THR A 108 8.34 -14.03 16.83
N SER A 109 9.23 -13.87 17.78
CA SER A 109 9.06 -14.23 19.18
C SER A 109 7.71 -13.76 19.74
N GLY A 110 6.82 -14.71 20.02
CA GLY A 110 5.70 -14.59 20.97
C GLY A 110 4.45 -13.81 20.56
N THR A 111 4.50 -12.87 19.60
CA THR A 111 3.33 -12.00 19.34
C THR A 111 2.80 -11.98 17.90
N GLY A 112 3.42 -12.69 16.96
CA GLY A 112 2.95 -12.74 15.56
C GLY A 112 3.02 -11.40 14.82
N ARG A 113 3.90 -10.49 15.26
CA ARG A 113 4.08 -9.15 14.68
C ARG A 113 5.36 -9.09 13.87
N VAL A 114 5.34 -8.36 12.77
CA VAL A 114 6.49 -8.14 11.88
C VAL A 114 6.94 -6.68 12.04
N GLY A 115 8.12 -6.48 12.63
CA GLY A 115 8.78 -5.18 12.63
C GLY A 115 9.80 -5.10 11.51
N ILE A 116 9.77 -4.03 10.73
CA ILE A 116 10.84 -3.69 9.77
C ILE A 116 11.48 -2.39 10.24
N GLY A 117 12.75 -2.47 10.66
CA GLY A 117 13.46 -1.35 11.28
C GLY A 117 13.24 -1.20 12.79
N THR A 118 12.47 -2.11 13.42
CA THR A 118 12.25 -2.18 14.88
C THR A 118 12.23 -3.63 15.36
N THR A 119 12.82 -3.90 16.52
CA THR A 119 12.73 -5.19 17.23
C THR A 119 11.60 -5.23 18.26
N THR A 120 10.90 -4.11 18.45
CA THR A 120 9.75 -3.96 19.35
C THR A 120 8.58 -3.32 18.59
N PRO A 121 7.91 -4.08 17.70
CA PRO A 121 6.74 -3.58 16.99
C PRO A 121 5.66 -3.11 17.97
N ASP A 122 4.93 -2.05 17.62
CA ASP A 122 3.82 -1.57 18.44
C ASP A 122 2.79 -2.69 18.72
N ALA A 123 2.24 -2.69 19.94
CA ALA A 123 1.30 -3.71 20.40
C ALA A 123 -0.06 -3.68 19.68
N SER A 124 -0.32 -2.73 18.80
CA SER A 124 -1.50 -2.69 17.92
C SER A 124 -1.21 -3.12 16.47
N ALA A 125 0.06 -3.24 16.07
CA ALA A 125 0.44 -3.50 14.68
C ALA A 125 0.81 -4.97 14.42
N ILE A 126 0.32 -5.52 13.31
CA ILE A 126 0.81 -6.79 12.74
C ILE A 126 2.04 -6.52 11.86
N LEU A 127 2.10 -5.38 11.19
CA LEU A 127 3.24 -4.88 10.44
C LEU A 127 3.56 -3.47 10.95
N ASP A 128 4.75 -3.28 11.51
CA ASP A 128 5.24 -1.99 12.00
C ASP A 128 6.51 -1.58 11.22
N LEU A 129 6.45 -0.43 10.56
CA LEU A 129 7.50 0.12 9.72
C LEU A 129 8.00 1.43 10.33
N THR A 130 9.16 1.40 10.99
CA THR A 130 9.68 2.55 11.75
C THR A 130 10.81 3.30 11.05
N ASP A 131 11.11 2.93 9.80
CA ASP A 131 12.20 3.51 9.03
C ASP A 131 11.91 4.97 8.64
N SER A 132 12.90 5.85 8.79
CA SER A 132 12.72 7.30 8.61
C SER A 132 12.60 7.74 7.14
N ASN A 133 12.97 6.86 6.20
CA ASN A 133 13.04 7.21 4.77
C ASN A 133 12.56 6.09 3.84
N LYS A 134 11.90 5.06 4.38
CA LYS A 134 11.28 3.98 3.60
C LYS A 134 9.77 4.00 3.84
N GLY A 135 9.03 3.48 2.87
CA GLY A 135 7.58 3.35 2.95
C GLY A 135 7.12 1.95 2.58
N PHE A 136 5.84 1.70 2.76
CA PHE A 136 5.18 0.51 2.24
C PHE A 136 4.83 0.73 0.76
N LEU A 137 5.29 -0.15 -0.13
CA LEU A 137 4.88 -0.16 -1.53
C LEU A 137 3.90 -1.34 -1.75
N PRO A 138 2.58 -1.09 -1.81
CA PRO A 138 1.58 -2.13 -2.07
C PRO A 138 1.69 -2.68 -3.51
N PRO A 139 1.01 -3.80 -3.82
CA PRO A 139 0.96 -4.34 -5.17
C PRO A 139 0.55 -3.27 -6.19
N ARG A 140 1.36 -3.15 -7.26
CA ARG A 140 1.09 -2.26 -8.39
C ARG A 140 0.34 -3.03 -9.45
N VAL A 141 -0.88 -2.62 -9.74
CA VAL A 141 -1.77 -3.31 -10.68
C VAL A 141 -2.35 -2.32 -11.68
N GLN A 142 -2.82 -2.85 -12.79
CA GLN A 142 -3.57 -2.08 -13.78
C GLN A 142 -5.01 -2.58 -13.75
N LEU A 143 -5.82 -1.95 -12.91
CA LEU A 143 -7.25 -2.21 -12.87
C LEU A 143 -7.88 -1.74 -14.19
N THR A 144 -8.84 -2.50 -14.68
CA THR A 144 -9.60 -2.18 -15.90
C THR A 144 -10.89 -1.43 -15.62
N SER A 145 -11.40 -1.53 -14.38
CA SER A 145 -12.57 -0.81 -13.83
C SER A 145 -12.63 -1.00 -12.30
N ASN A 146 -13.57 -0.33 -11.63
CA ASN A 146 -13.82 -0.51 -10.20
C ASN A 146 -14.35 -1.90 -9.83
N VAL A 147 -14.90 -2.67 -10.76
CA VAL A 147 -15.38 -4.06 -10.53
C VAL A 147 -14.38 -5.12 -11.02
N ASP A 148 -13.15 -4.73 -11.33
CA ASP A 148 -12.14 -5.62 -11.89
C ASP A 148 -11.72 -6.72 -10.91
N THR A 149 -12.18 -7.94 -11.16
CA THR A 149 -11.80 -9.17 -10.46
C THR A 149 -10.94 -10.10 -11.31
N VAL A 150 -10.50 -9.64 -12.49
CA VAL A 150 -9.64 -10.41 -13.40
C VAL A 150 -8.18 -10.13 -13.10
N THR A 151 -7.82 -8.86 -12.92
CA THR A 151 -6.45 -8.45 -12.59
C THR A 151 -5.96 -9.07 -11.29
N ILE A 152 -6.85 -9.18 -10.31
CA ILE A 152 -6.65 -9.97 -9.09
C ILE A 152 -7.86 -10.90 -8.94
N PRO A 153 -7.72 -12.21 -9.24
CA PRO A 153 -8.79 -13.17 -9.05
C PRO A 153 -9.19 -13.31 -7.58
N SER A 154 -10.49 -13.20 -7.28
CA SER A 154 -11.06 -13.32 -5.93
C SER A 154 -10.37 -12.42 -4.89
N PRO A 155 -10.37 -11.09 -5.09
CA PRO A 155 -9.70 -10.17 -4.17
C PRO A 155 -10.33 -10.24 -2.78
N ALA A 156 -9.50 -10.24 -1.75
CA ALA A 156 -9.96 -10.27 -0.37
C ALA A 156 -10.50 -8.89 0.06
N THR A 157 -11.58 -8.84 0.84
CA THR A 157 -12.06 -7.59 1.44
C THR A 157 -10.95 -6.95 2.28
N GLY A 158 -10.71 -5.65 2.07
CA GLY A 158 -9.63 -4.88 2.68
C GLY A 158 -8.31 -4.94 1.92
N LEU A 159 -8.23 -5.64 0.78
CA LEU A 159 -7.02 -5.69 -0.05
C LEU A 159 -6.72 -4.29 -0.61
N ILE A 160 -5.49 -3.82 -0.37
CA ILE A 160 -5.01 -2.51 -0.80
C ILE A 160 -4.08 -2.65 -2.01
N VAL A 161 -4.31 -1.86 -3.06
CA VAL A 161 -3.47 -1.84 -4.27
C VAL A 161 -3.18 -0.42 -4.73
N HIS A 162 -2.08 -0.26 -5.48
CA HIS A 162 -1.76 0.96 -6.22
C HIS A 162 -2.08 0.75 -7.70
N ASN A 163 -3.09 1.45 -8.20
CA ASN A 163 -3.45 1.41 -9.61
C ASN A 163 -2.50 2.29 -10.43
N ILE A 164 -1.89 1.75 -11.48
CA ILE A 164 -0.82 2.44 -12.23
C ILE A 164 -1.31 3.20 -13.46
N GLU A 165 -2.46 2.84 -14.02
CA GLU A 165 -3.02 3.47 -15.22
C GLU A 165 -4.52 3.69 -15.06
N ALA A 166 -5.04 4.75 -15.69
CA ALA A 166 -6.47 5.02 -15.68
C ALA A 166 -7.18 4.08 -16.66
N ALA A 167 -8.37 3.60 -16.30
CA ALA A 167 -9.17 2.72 -17.12
C ALA A 167 -10.67 2.85 -16.81
N GLY A 168 -11.51 2.27 -17.66
CA GLY A 168 -12.96 2.32 -17.51
C GLY A 168 -13.58 3.66 -17.93
N SER A 169 -14.88 3.82 -17.65
CA SER A 169 -15.64 5.03 -17.95
C SER A 169 -16.82 5.19 -16.99
N GLY A 170 -17.27 6.43 -16.79
CA GLY A 170 -18.38 6.76 -15.90
C GLY A 170 -18.10 6.33 -14.45
N ALA A 171 -19.14 5.86 -13.75
CA ALA A 171 -19.06 5.47 -12.34
C ALA A 171 -18.09 4.29 -12.07
N ALA A 172 -17.71 3.55 -13.11
CA ALA A 172 -16.81 2.40 -12.99
C ALA A 172 -15.34 2.74 -13.29
N ALA A 173 -15.02 4.02 -13.55
CA ALA A 173 -13.68 4.45 -13.89
C ALA A 173 -12.71 4.32 -12.70
N VAL A 174 -11.46 4.01 -13.01
CA VAL A 174 -10.35 3.98 -12.06
C VAL A 174 -9.25 4.93 -12.53
N ASP A 175 -8.61 5.61 -11.57
CA ASP A 175 -7.61 6.64 -11.79
C ASP A 175 -6.19 6.07 -11.78
N ALA A 176 -5.31 6.67 -12.56
CA ALA A 176 -3.88 6.36 -12.53
C ALA A 176 -3.21 6.89 -11.26
N ASN A 177 -2.17 6.19 -10.79
CA ASN A 177 -1.36 6.56 -9.62
C ASN A 177 -2.15 6.70 -8.31
N THR A 178 -3.19 5.88 -8.15
CA THR A 178 -4.18 6.02 -7.08
C THR A 178 -4.26 4.74 -6.26
N MET A 179 -4.46 4.91 -4.95
CA MET A 179 -4.65 3.81 -4.00
C MET A 179 -6.11 3.34 -4.00
N TYR A 180 -6.34 2.03 -4.04
CA TYR A 180 -7.66 1.41 -3.99
C TYR A 180 -7.75 0.34 -2.90
N MET A 181 -8.92 0.18 -2.29
CA MET A 181 -9.28 -0.95 -1.43
C MET A 181 -10.45 -1.72 -2.00
N TRP A 182 -10.35 -3.04 -2.02
CA TRP A 182 -11.50 -3.89 -2.30
C TRP A 182 -12.42 -3.95 -1.09
N ASP A 183 -13.71 -3.64 -1.24
CA ASP A 183 -14.69 -3.75 -0.14
C ASP A 183 -15.43 -5.11 -0.09
N GLY A 184 -15.27 -5.92 -1.13
CA GLY A 184 -16.04 -7.16 -1.31
C GLY A 184 -16.75 -7.21 -2.66
N GLU A 185 -17.08 -6.05 -3.23
CA GLU A 185 -17.85 -5.89 -4.47
C GLU A 185 -17.15 -4.96 -5.47
N GLU A 186 -16.49 -3.90 -5.01
CA GLU A 186 -15.80 -2.92 -5.84
C GLU A 186 -14.48 -2.43 -5.22
N TRP A 187 -13.61 -1.89 -6.08
CA TRP A 187 -12.39 -1.16 -5.75
C TRP A 187 -12.75 0.29 -5.44
N ASN A 188 -12.69 0.62 -4.15
CA ASN A 188 -12.92 1.98 -3.65
C ASN A 188 -11.61 2.76 -3.54
N ARG A 189 -11.60 3.99 -4.05
CA ARG A 189 -10.46 4.87 -3.92
C ARG A 189 -10.19 5.20 -2.44
N ILE A 190 -8.96 5.02 -1.98
CA ILE A 190 -8.52 5.55 -0.69
C ILE A 190 -8.22 7.03 -0.87
N VAL A 191 -9.24 7.85 -0.63
CA VAL A 191 -9.09 9.31 -0.63
C VAL A 191 -8.51 9.71 0.73
N THR A 192 -7.34 10.34 0.74
CA THR A 192 -6.94 11.13 1.92
C THR A 192 -7.63 12.49 1.82
N SER A 193 -8.00 13.10 2.94
CA SER A 193 -8.63 14.44 2.92
C SER A 193 -7.81 15.51 2.17
N LYS A 194 -6.52 15.28 1.91
CA LYS A 194 -5.67 16.12 1.07
C LYS A 194 -5.82 15.92 -0.44
N ASP A 195 -6.39 14.81 -0.89
CA ASP A 195 -6.73 14.56 -2.30
C ASP A 195 -7.98 15.34 -2.76
N SER A 196 -8.42 16.30 -1.95
CA SER A 196 -9.41 17.30 -2.34
C SER A 196 -8.86 18.74 -2.44
N LEU A 197 -7.63 19.07 -2.00
CA LEU A 197 -7.40 20.45 -1.51
C LEU A 197 -6.03 21.09 -1.72
N THR A 198 -5.21 20.54 -2.59
CA THR A 198 -4.13 21.34 -3.18
C THR A 198 -4.33 21.40 -4.69
N GLY A 199 -5.24 22.29 -5.11
CA GLY A 199 -5.24 22.77 -6.50
C GLY A 199 -6.34 22.28 -7.44
N GLY A 200 -7.57 21.99 -6.97
CA GLY A 200 -8.77 22.12 -7.82
C GLY A 200 -8.77 21.42 -9.19
N THR A 201 -8.16 20.23 -9.34
CA THR A 201 -8.16 19.50 -10.61
C THR A 201 -9.24 18.44 -10.73
N ASN A 202 -9.85 17.97 -9.63
CA ASN A 202 -10.97 17.04 -9.73
C ASN A 202 -12.27 17.81 -9.99
N PRO A 203 -12.86 17.68 -11.20
CA PRO A 203 -14.11 18.32 -11.53
C PRO A 203 -15.19 17.84 -10.55
N PHE A 204 -16.21 18.67 -10.34
CA PHE A 204 -17.39 18.20 -9.60
C PHE A 204 -18.11 17.13 -10.41
N GLU A 205 -18.66 16.11 -9.78
CA GLU A 205 -19.66 15.26 -10.42
C GLU A 205 -21.02 15.98 -10.46
N ILE A 206 -21.87 15.67 -11.45
CA ILE A 206 -23.21 16.27 -11.53
C ILE A 206 -24.01 15.90 -10.28
N GLY A 207 -24.53 16.91 -9.58
CA GLY A 207 -25.25 16.74 -8.31
C GLY A 207 -24.36 16.72 -7.07
N GLU A 208 -23.03 16.65 -7.22
CA GLU A 208 -22.10 16.68 -6.10
C GLU A 208 -22.20 18.01 -5.34
N ILE A 209 -22.19 17.93 -4.01
CA ILE A 209 -22.16 19.08 -3.10
C ILE A 209 -20.85 19.06 -2.34
N ARG A 210 -20.07 20.13 -2.43
CA ARG A 210 -18.89 20.37 -1.57
C ARG A 210 -19.18 21.55 -0.66
N SER A 211 -18.77 21.45 0.60
CA SER A 211 -19.01 22.48 1.61
C SER A 211 -17.79 22.65 2.50
N CYS A 212 -17.56 23.86 2.99
CA CYS A 212 -16.58 24.09 4.04
C CYS A 212 -17.01 25.17 5.02
N MET A 213 -16.43 25.12 6.22
CA MET A 213 -16.58 26.13 7.25
C MET A 213 -15.22 26.70 7.60
N MET A 214 -15.06 28.01 7.56
CA MET A 214 -13.85 28.72 8.00
C MET A 214 -14.12 29.38 9.36
N VAL A 215 -13.26 29.11 10.34
CA VAL A 215 -13.31 29.70 11.69
C VAL A 215 -12.19 30.73 11.83
N VAL A 216 -12.57 32.01 11.81
CA VAL A 216 -11.62 33.13 11.68
C VAL A 216 -11.69 34.04 12.91
N PRO A 217 -10.57 34.37 13.57
CA PRO A 217 -10.62 35.22 14.76
C PRO A 217 -11.12 36.62 14.42
N TYR A 218 -12.11 37.11 15.17
CA TYR A 218 -12.77 38.39 14.97
C TYR A 218 -11.79 39.58 15.04
N ALA A 219 -10.93 39.55 16.06
CA ALA A 219 -9.99 40.65 16.33
C ALA A 219 -8.93 40.79 15.25
N THR A 220 -8.40 39.68 14.72
CA THR A 220 -7.43 39.73 13.63
C THR A 220 -8.11 40.19 12.37
N PHE A 221 -9.25 39.57 12.00
CA PHE A 221 -9.98 39.83 10.74
C PHE A 221 -10.34 41.30 10.51
N ARG A 222 -10.48 42.10 11.57
CA ARG A 222 -10.80 43.55 11.54
C ARG A 222 -9.61 44.49 11.75
N ALA A 223 -8.40 43.96 11.95
CA ALA A 223 -7.26 44.77 12.41
C ALA A 223 -6.65 45.68 11.33
N ASN A 224 -6.93 45.47 10.04
CA ASN A 224 -6.26 46.20 8.94
C ASN A 224 -7.20 47.16 8.20
N SER A 225 -7.50 48.30 8.85
CA SER A 225 -8.29 49.40 8.29
C SER A 225 -7.53 50.36 7.36
N GLY A 226 -6.50 49.87 6.64
CA GLY A 226 -5.72 50.64 5.66
C GLY A 226 -6.56 51.19 4.50
N SER A 227 -6.02 52.16 3.75
CA SER A 227 -6.74 52.98 2.75
C SER A 227 -7.78 52.19 1.98
N ARG A 228 -9.04 52.45 2.37
CA ARG A 228 -10.27 51.67 2.11
C ARG A 228 -10.72 51.67 0.63
N ARG A 229 -9.81 51.95 -0.30
CA ARG A 229 -10.09 51.94 -1.73
C ARG A 229 -10.18 50.49 -2.18
N LEU A 230 -11.43 50.04 -2.34
CA LEU A 230 -11.91 48.90 -3.11
C LEU A 230 -10.79 48.21 -3.90
N MET A 231 -10.28 47.10 -3.38
CA MET A 231 -9.56 46.15 -4.23
C MET A 231 -10.57 45.10 -4.69
N SER A 232 -11.18 45.35 -5.86
CA SER A 232 -11.28 44.27 -6.83
C SER A 232 -9.85 43.76 -7.07
N GLY A 233 -9.56 42.48 -6.80
CA GLY A 233 -8.25 41.90 -7.10
C GLY A 233 -7.12 42.14 -6.09
N LYS A 234 -7.20 41.60 -4.86
CA LYS A 234 -5.99 41.34 -4.06
C LYS A 234 -5.16 40.28 -4.82
N ALA A 235 -3.93 40.62 -5.22
CA ALA A 235 -2.95 39.68 -5.76
C ALA A 235 -2.38 38.77 -4.64
N VAL A 236 -2.09 37.50 -4.94
CA VAL A 236 -1.40 36.59 -3.99
C VAL A 236 -0.06 37.14 -3.55
N GLY A 237 0.25 36.96 -2.26
CA GLY A 237 1.57 37.29 -1.71
C GLY A 237 1.77 38.76 -1.36
N ASN A 238 0.82 39.65 -1.64
CA ASN A 238 0.86 41.01 -1.13
C ASN A 238 0.39 41.07 0.34
N VAL A 239 1.30 40.66 1.23
CA VAL A 239 1.14 40.59 2.70
C VAL A 239 1.43 41.91 3.42
N THR A 240 1.46 43.03 2.70
CA THR A 240 1.70 44.34 3.33
C THR A 240 0.49 44.72 4.22
N THR A 241 0.76 45.37 5.37
CA THR A 241 -0.24 45.75 6.40
C THR A 241 -1.31 46.75 5.92
N THR A 242 -1.30 47.11 4.63
CA THR A 242 -2.25 48.02 4.00
C THR A 242 -3.41 47.32 3.29
N ASN A 243 -3.41 45.98 3.20
CA ASN A 243 -4.42 45.21 2.47
C ASN A 243 -5.50 44.60 3.38
N ARG A 244 -6.70 44.41 2.81
CA ARG A 244 -7.82 43.69 3.44
C ARG A 244 -7.44 42.24 3.73
N GLN A 245 -7.85 41.77 4.90
CA GLN A 245 -7.65 40.39 5.30
C GLN A 245 -8.64 39.44 4.60
N VAL A 246 -8.29 38.16 4.50
CA VAL A 246 -9.12 37.13 3.85
C VAL A 246 -9.23 35.91 4.76
N ALA A 247 -10.38 35.25 4.72
CA ALA A 247 -10.71 34.17 5.64
C ALA A 247 -9.76 32.99 5.44
N SER A 248 -9.43 32.67 4.19
CA SER A 248 -8.49 31.60 3.86
C SER A 248 -7.06 31.76 4.41
N GLU A 249 -6.62 32.98 4.74
CA GLU A 249 -5.30 33.24 5.34
C GLU A 249 -5.32 33.15 6.87
N LEU A 250 -6.50 33.25 7.48
CA LEU A 250 -6.66 33.42 8.93
C LEU A 250 -7.52 32.33 9.58
N ALA A 251 -8.07 31.43 8.78
CA ALA A 251 -8.84 30.30 9.27
C ALA A 251 -7.97 29.42 10.16
N THR A 252 -8.41 29.26 11.42
CA THR A 252 -7.65 28.52 12.44
C THR A 252 -7.92 27.02 12.41
N ASN A 253 -8.99 26.60 11.74
CA ASN A 253 -9.44 25.22 11.66
C ASN A 253 -8.92 24.46 10.43
N ASN A 254 -7.97 25.04 9.68
CA ASN A 254 -7.41 24.49 8.44
C ASN A 254 -8.47 23.87 7.51
N PRO A 255 -9.41 24.68 7.01
CA PRO A 255 -10.59 24.19 6.35
C PRO A 255 -10.32 23.69 4.93
N ASP A 256 -11.19 22.79 4.54
CA ASP A 256 -11.20 22.15 3.23
C ASP A 256 -11.90 23.05 2.20
N TYR A 257 -11.19 24.06 1.69
CA TYR A 257 -11.74 25.07 0.77
C TYR A 257 -12.47 24.51 -0.46
N VAL A 258 -13.57 25.15 -0.85
CA VAL A 258 -14.34 24.77 -2.03
C VAL A 258 -13.81 25.51 -3.26
N TYR A 259 -13.52 24.77 -4.34
CA TYR A 259 -13.04 25.30 -5.62
C TYR A 259 -13.97 24.92 -6.76
N ILE A 260 -14.45 25.86 -7.55
CA ILE A 260 -15.20 25.60 -8.79
C ILE A 260 -14.38 26.10 -10.00
N ASN A 261 -13.94 25.18 -10.87
CA ASN A 261 -13.13 25.53 -12.05
C ASN A 261 -11.94 26.47 -11.74
N GLY A 262 -11.25 26.25 -10.61
CA GLY A 262 -10.13 27.09 -10.16
C GLY A 262 -10.53 28.36 -9.41
N LEU A 263 -11.81 28.63 -9.20
CA LEU A 263 -12.29 29.69 -8.31
C LEU A 263 -12.50 29.15 -6.89
N ARG A 264 -11.69 29.60 -5.92
CA ARG A 264 -11.95 29.35 -4.50
C ARG A 264 -13.10 30.23 -4.01
N LEU A 265 -14.04 29.65 -3.29
CA LEU A 265 -15.08 30.38 -2.54
C LEU A 265 -14.48 30.86 -1.22
N ASP A 266 -14.52 32.16 -0.97
CA ASP A 266 -13.80 32.80 0.15
C ASP A 266 -14.57 34.01 0.72
N PHE A 267 -14.06 34.55 1.81
CA PHE A 267 -14.51 35.81 2.41
C PHE A 267 -13.35 36.79 2.60
N MET A 268 -13.63 38.07 2.38
CA MET A 268 -12.67 39.16 2.57
C MET A 268 -13.24 40.18 3.58
N GLU A 269 -12.35 40.84 4.32
CA GLU A 269 -12.70 41.93 5.23
C GLU A 269 -13.44 43.06 4.50
N SER A 270 -14.52 43.58 5.11
CA SER A 270 -15.23 44.76 4.62
C SER A 270 -14.58 46.06 5.10
N THR A 271 -14.76 47.14 4.34
CA THR A 271 -14.45 48.50 4.79
C THR A 271 -15.41 49.05 5.84
N THR A 272 -16.56 48.41 6.03
CA THR A 272 -17.55 48.76 7.04
C THR A 272 -17.36 47.86 8.24
N ASN A 273 -17.09 48.47 9.40
CA ASN A 273 -16.90 47.75 10.65
C ASN A 273 -18.18 46.99 11.01
N GLY A 274 -18.17 45.67 10.90
CA GLY A 274 -19.41 44.91 11.02
C GLY A 274 -19.51 43.81 10.00
N ASN A 275 -18.96 44.07 8.82
CA ASN A 275 -19.38 43.40 7.61
C ASN A 275 -18.25 42.57 6.99
N THR A 276 -18.63 41.69 6.07
CA THR A 276 -17.71 40.79 5.37
C THR A 276 -18.10 40.64 3.91
N SER A 277 -17.14 40.53 3.01
CA SER A 277 -17.39 40.43 1.58
C SER A 277 -17.28 38.97 1.11
N PRO A 278 -18.34 38.30 0.66
CA PRO A 278 -18.19 37.04 -0.07
C PRO A 278 -17.47 37.27 -1.40
N LYS A 279 -16.53 36.39 -1.75
CA LYS A 279 -15.66 36.53 -2.93
C LYS A 279 -15.34 35.20 -3.59
N PHE A 280 -15.09 35.26 -4.89
CA PHE A 280 -14.32 34.25 -5.59
C PHE A 280 -12.87 34.69 -5.69
N TYR A 281 -11.96 33.74 -5.57
CA TYR A 281 -10.54 33.94 -5.76
C TYR A 281 -10.02 33.01 -6.87
N ASN A 282 -9.39 33.58 -7.89
CA ASN A 282 -8.82 32.81 -8.99
C ASN A 282 -7.48 32.21 -8.58
N THR A 283 -7.41 30.89 -8.48
CA THR A 283 -6.21 30.16 -8.06
C THR A 283 -5.38 29.65 -9.23
N THR A 284 -5.77 29.98 -10.46
CA THR A 284 -5.15 29.50 -11.69
C THR A 284 -4.17 30.52 -12.25
N SER A 285 -3.27 30.07 -13.12
CA SER A 285 -2.33 30.92 -13.85
C SER A 285 -2.98 31.75 -14.96
N ASP A 286 -4.24 31.45 -15.31
CA ASP A 286 -4.97 32.11 -16.38
C ASP A 286 -6.16 32.92 -15.84
N SER A 287 -6.72 33.81 -16.65
CA SER A 287 -7.97 34.48 -16.28
C SER A 287 -9.16 33.52 -16.37
N ILE A 288 -10.07 33.59 -15.42
CA ILE A 288 -11.31 32.82 -15.43
C ILE A 288 -12.49 33.72 -15.80
N SER A 289 -13.28 33.27 -16.77
CA SER A 289 -14.53 33.92 -17.19
C SER A 289 -15.73 33.13 -16.67
N PHE A 290 -16.72 33.81 -16.12
CA PHE A 290 -18.00 33.22 -15.71
C PHE A 290 -19.09 34.29 -15.71
N SER A 291 -20.34 33.85 -15.66
CA SER A 291 -21.47 34.71 -15.36
C SER A 291 -22.02 34.36 -13.99
N ILE A 292 -22.49 35.36 -13.25
CA ILE A 292 -23.07 35.18 -11.93
C ILE A 292 -24.41 35.89 -11.84
N SER A 293 -25.33 35.26 -11.14
CA SER A 293 -26.61 35.85 -10.78
C SER A 293 -26.94 35.46 -9.34
N SER A 294 -27.14 36.44 -8.46
CA SER A 294 -27.22 36.22 -7.02
C SER A 294 -28.49 36.78 -6.39
N LEU A 295 -29.00 36.04 -5.40
CA LEU A 295 -30.15 36.40 -4.56
C LEU A 295 -29.69 36.43 -3.11
N SER A 296 -29.69 37.61 -2.49
CA SER A 296 -29.40 37.79 -1.06
C SER A 296 -30.69 38.04 -0.28
N THR A 297 -30.64 37.84 1.04
CA THR A 297 -31.80 38.03 1.93
C THR A 297 -32.27 39.47 2.06
N ASN A 298 -31.39 40.46 1.88
CA ASN A 298 -31.69 41.87 2.18
C ASN A 298 -31.57 42.81 0.97
N ASN A 299 -31.06 42.33 -0.17
CA ASN A 299 -30.95 43.14 -1.38
C ASN A 299 -30.90 42.29 -2.67
N ALA A 300 -31.36 42.85 -3.78
CA ALA A 300 -31.44 42.17 -5.06
C ALA A 300 -30.51 42.79 -6.13
N TYR A 301 -29.64 41.91 -6.67
CA TYR A 301 -29.12 41.81 -8.03
C TYR A 301 -28.14 42.84 -8.61
N ILE A 302 -26.94 42.34 -8.94
CA ILE A 302 -26.25 42.68 -10.19
C ILE A 302 -26.11 41.41 -11.03
N THR A 303 -26.50 41.49 -12.30
CA THR A 303 -26.13 40.51 -13.34
C THR A 303 -24.66 40.72 -13.68
N GLY A 304 -23.77 39.84 -13.23
CA GLY A 304 -22.34 39.86 -13.56
C GLY A 304 -22.04 39.05 -14.82
N ALA A 305 -22.80 39.27 -15.90
CA ALA A 305 -22.63 38.52 -17.14
C ALA A 305 -21.22 38.72 -17.70
N ASN A 306 -20.54 37.63 -18.05
CA ASN A 306 -19.18 37.62 -18.58
C ASN A 306 -18.16 38.33 -17.67
N THR A 307 -18.27 38.16 -16.36
CA THR A 307 -17.24 38.59 -15.40
C THR A 307 -15.94 37.85 -15.70
N VAL A 308 -14.83 38.59 -15.73
CA VAL A 308 -13.49 38.03 -15.90
C VAL A 308 -12.67 38.37 -14.65
N ILE A 309 -12.09 37.35 -14.02
CA ILE A 309 -11.15 37.50 -12.92
C ILE A 309 -9.75 37.16 -13.43
N ALA A 310 -8.82 38.11 -13.32
CA ALA A 310 -7.42 37.88 -13.66
C ALA A 310 -6.80 36.76 -12.79
N THR A 311 -5.67 36.22 -13.24
CA THR A 311 -4.88 35.31 -12.39
C THR A 311 -4.55 35.97 -11.05
N ASP A 312 -4.56 35.16 -10.00
CA ASP A 312 -4.30 35.54 -8.63
C ASP A 312 -5.15 36.71 -8.09
N ALA A 313 -6.37 36.89 -8.60
CA ALA A 313 -7.23 38.01 -8.20
C ALA A 313 -8.53 37.56 -7.54
N TYR A 314 -9.06 38.42 -6.66
CA TYR A 314 -10.41 38.30 -6.10
C TYR A 314 -11.45 39.02 -6.97
N SER A 315 -12.65 38.45 -7.01
CA SER A 315 -13.83 38.98 -7.70
C SER A 315 -14.31 40.32 -7.13
N TYR A 316 -15.24 40.95 -7.86
CA TYR A 316 -16.13 41.94 -7.26
C TYR A 316 -17.09 41.29 -6.25
N ARG A 317 -17.94 42.08 -5.58
CA ARG A 317 -18.91 41.59 -4.58
C ARG A 317 -19.89 40.59 -5.23
N ILE A 318 -20.18 39.50 -4.54
CA ILE A 318 -21.06 38.41 -5.04
C ILE A 318 -22.55 38.76 -4.86
N ASP A 319 -22.91 39.46 -3.78
CA ASP A 319 -24.28 39.94 -3.47
C ASP A 319 -24.71 41.16 -4.30
N GLY A 320 -23.76 41.80 -4.98
CA GLY A 320 -24.00 42.76 -6.05
C GLY A 320 -23.90 44.23 -5.63
N ASN A 321 -24.07 44.61 -4.36
CA ASN A 321 -24.07 46.04 -4.02
C ASN A 321 -23.52 46.42 -2.65
N ASP A 322 -23.53 45.55 -1.66
CA ASP A 322 -22.96 45.83 -0.34
C ASP A 322 -22.13 44.66 0.20
N ASP A 323 -21.76 44.72 1.48
CA ASP A 323 -21.01 43.66 2.15
C ASP A 323 -21.95 43.04 3.15
N PHE A 324 -21.89 41.72 3.34
CA PHE A 324 -22.71 41.02 4.31
C PHE A 324 -22.65 41.67 5.67
N SER A 325 -23.80 42.02 6.24
CA SER A 325 -23.94 42.44 7.62
C SER A 325 -23.75 41.22 8.53
N THR A 326 -22.65 41.18 9.28
CA THR A 326 -22.29 40.06 10.16
C THR A 326 -22.09 40.54 11.59
N THR A 327 -23.07 41.30 12.08
CA THR A 327 -23.12 41.71 13.48
C THR A 327 -23.83 40.63 14.32
N ALA A 328 -23.66 40.66 15.65
CA ALA A 328 -24.19 39.63 16.56
C ALA A 328 -25.72 39.40 16.47
N THR A 329 -26.46 40.29 15.82
CA THR A 329 -27.93 40.24 15.68
C THR A 329 -28.39 39.89 14.25
N TYR A 330 -27.48 39.82 13.28
CA TYR A 330 -27.81 39.62 11.86
C TYR A 330 -26.85 38.62 11.21
N ALA A 331 -27.40 37.52 10.71
CA ALA A 331 -26.72 36.62 9.78
C ALA A 331 -27.23 36.90 8.37
N GLU A 332 -26.31 36.94 7.40
CA GLU A 332 -26.63 37.18 6.01
C GLU A 332 -26.12 36.04 5.15
N TYR A 333 -26.92 35.66 4.16
CA TYR A 333 -26.55 34.67 3.17
C TYR A 333 -26.92 35.13 1.76
N VAL A 334 -26.17 34.60 0.78
CA VAL A 334 -26.45 34.75 -0.64
C VAL A 334 -26.44 33.38 -1.29
N ASN A 335 -27.40 33.15 -2.17
CA ASN A 335 -27.35 32.06 -3.15
C ASN A 335 -26.95 32.67 -4.49
N ALA A 336 -25.91 32.13 -5.11
CA ALA A 336 -25.36 32.60 -6.36
C ALA A 336 -25.34 31.46 -7.37
N MET A 337 -26.07 31.65 -8.47
CA MET A 337 -25.94 30.81 -9.65
C MET A 337 -24.72 31.28 -10.45
N VAL A 338 -23.81 30.36 -10.71
CA VAL A 338 -22.57 30.61 -11.46
C VAL A 338 -22.58 29.75 -12.71
N THR A 339 -22.36 30.36 -13.87
CA THR A 339 -22.26 29.65 -15.15
C THR A 339 -20.95 29.95 -15.83
N PHE A 340 -20.32 28.90 -16.37
CA PHE A 340 -19.03 29.00 -17.06
C PHE A 340 -19.20 28.87 -18.59
N PRO A 341 -18.27 29.41 -19.40
CA PRO A 341 -18.31 29.30 -20.86
C PRO A 341 -18.30 27.85 -21.39
N ASN A 342 -17.78 26.90 -20.60
CA ASN A 342 -17.83 25.47 -20.91
C ASN A 342 -19.23 24.85 -20.74
N GLY A 343 -20.23 25.63 -20.30
CA GLY A 343 -21.60 25.20 -20.11
C GLY A 343 -21.92 24.67 -18.71
N GLU A 344 -20.95 24.63 -17.79
CA GLU A 344 -21.16 24.14 -16.42
C GLU A 344 -21.83 25.17 -15.50
N TRP A 345 -22.76 24.69 -14.70
CA TRP A 345 -23.63 25.47 -13.82
C TRP A 345 -23.46 25.02 -12.38
N TYR A 346 -23.32 25.98 -11.49
CA TYR A 346 -23.15 25.74 -10.07
C TYR A 346 -24.13 26.60 -9.27
N ASN A 347 -24.72 26.01 -8.22
CA ASN A 347 -25.37 26.77 -7.16
C ASN A 347 -24.38 26.93 -6.00
N CYS A 348 -24.03 28.17 -5.67
CA CYS A 348 -23.10 28.50 -4.61
C CYS A 348 -23.82 29.22 -3.48
N THR A 349 -23.61 28.80 -2.24
CA THR A 349 -24.12 29.49 -1.05
C THR A 349 -22.96 30.08 -0.29
N PHE A 350 -23.08 31.34 0.13
CA PHE A 350 -22.20 31.96 1.10
C PHE A 350 -23.04 32.38 2.30
N HIS A 351 -22.62 32.01 3.49
CA HIS A 351 -23.26 32.41 4.74
C HIS A 351 -22.18 32.83 5.74
N ALA A 352 -22.39 33.97 6.38
CA ALA A 352 -21.49 34.47 7.40
C ALA A 352 -22.23 34.79 8.70
N THR A 353 -21.63 34.41 9.81
CA THR A 353 -22.13 34.70 11.16
C THR A 353 -20.97 34.89 12.13
N THR A 354 -21.25 35.32 13.36
CA THR A 354 -20.25 35.55 14.40
C THR A 354 -20.83 35.21 15.78
N ASP A 355 -19.96 34.83 16.73
CA ASP A 355 -20.34 34.74 18.15
C ASP A 355 -20.40 36.13 18.82
N GLY A 356 -20.14 37.20 18.06
CA GLY A 356 -20.17 38.58 18.49
C GLY A 356 -18.95 39.03 19.30
N SER A 357 -17.99 38.15 19.58
CA SER A 357 -16.87 38.46 20.49
C SER A 357 -15.51 37.93 20.03
N ASN A 358 -15.43 36.70 19.54
CA ASN A 358 -14.15 36.00 19.32
C ASN A 358 -13.95 35.54 17.89
N TYR A 359 -15.01 35.09 17.22
CA TYR A 359 -14.90 34.42 15.92
C TYR A 359 -15.97 34.84 14.91
N TYR A 360 -15.54 34.84 13.65
CA TYR A 360 -16.40 34.69 12.50
C TYR A 360 -16.48 33.24 12.08
N TYR A 361 -17.67 32.84 11.65
CA TYR A 361 -17.94 31.54 11.04
C TYR A 361 -18.45 31.79 9.63
N PHE A 362 -17.67 31.35 8.65
CA PHE A 362 -18.00 31.47 7.24
C PHE A 362 -18.30 30.10 6.67
N PHE A 363 -19.49 29.92 6.14
CA PHE A 363 -19.93 28.70 5.50
C PHE A 363 -20.03 28.95 4.00
N VAL A 364 -19.42 28.07 3.22
CA VAL A 364 -19.56 28.06 1.76
C VAL A 364 -19.98 26.68 1.29
N THR A 365 -20.87 26.64 0.32
CA THR A 365 -21.27 25.41 -0.37
C THR A 365 -21.26 25.65 -1.86
N ALA A 366 -20.89 24.65 -2.65
CA ALA A 366 -21.10 24.63 -4.09
C ALA A 366 -21.74 23.30 -4.48
N GLN A 367 -22.70 23.35 -5.40
CA GLN A 367 -23.33 22.18 -6.01
C GLN A 367 -23.22 22.29 -7.52
N ARG A 368 -22.69 21.26 -8.20
CA ARG A 368 -22.76 21.19 -9.66
C ARG A 368 -24.16 20.74 -10.10
N LEU A 369 -24.76 21.46 -11.02
CA LEU A 369 -26.15 21.24 -11.44
C LEU A 369 -26.29 20.48 -12.75
N ASN A 370 -25.29 20.54 -13.65
CA ASN A 370 -25.33 19.93 -14.98
C ASN A 370 -23.98 19.44 -15.49
#